data_AF-A0A1H9SP18-F1
#
_entry.id   AF-A0A1H9SP18-F1
#
_cell.length_a   1.000
_cell.length_b   1.000
_cell.length_c   1.000
_cell.angle_alpha   90.00
_cell.angle_beta   90.00
_cell.angle_gamma   90.00
#
_symmetry.space_group_name_H-M   'P 1'
#
loop_
_entity.id
_entity.type
_entity.pdbx_description
1 polymer ?
#
loop_
_entity_poly.entity_id
_entity_poly.type
_entity_poly.pdbx_seq_one_letter_code
_entity_poly.pdbx_strand_id
1 'polypeptide(L)' 'MDTVRARKQGNSIMVTLSSKLEVKEGQEFFYYKDKEGVISLIPKVLDYFEKAEKGEFVDEEDDLIADFYPVKSELDD' A
#
# COMPACT_ATOMS: atom_id res chain seq x y z
N MET A 1 -7.65 24.77 -6.58
CA MET A 1 -7.80 24.09 -5.28
C MET A 1 -9.26 24.12 -4.93
N ASP A 2 -9.86 22.95 -4.72
CA ASP A 2 -11.25 22.83 -4.29
C ASP A 2 -11.29 22.73 -2.76
N THR A 3 -12.35 23.26 -2.13
CA THR A 3 -12.55 23.15 -0.69
C THR A 3 -13.69 22.18 -0.40
N VAL A 4 -13.57 21.46 0.72
CA VAL A 4 -14.61 20.55 1.19
C VAL A 4 -14.76 20.73 2.69
N ARG A 5 -15.99 20.53 3.19
CA ARG A 5 -16.26 20.60 4.63
C ARG A 5 -16.28 19.20 5.22
N ALA A 6 -15.50 18.98 6.28
CA ALA A 6 -15.59 17.76 7.06
C ALA A 6 -16.94 17.67 7.77
N ARG A 7 -17.49 16.46 7.88
CA ARG A 7 -18.77 16.18 8.56
C ARG A 7 -18.64 15.01 9.53
N LYS A 8 -19.42 15.04 10.61
CA LYS A 8 -19.52 13.92 11.53
C LYS A 8 -20.45 12.85 10.95
N GLN A 9 -20.04 11.60 10.99
CA GLN A 9 -20.87 10.43 10.65
C GLN A 9 -20.66 9.37 11.73
N GLY A 10 -21.68 9.16 12.56
CA GLY A 10 -21.55 8.32 13.75
C GLY A 10 -20.46 8.84 14.68
N ASN A 11 -19.48 7.99 14.99
CA ASN A 11 -18.32 8.34 15.81
C ASN A 11 -17.10 8.81 14.98
N SER A 12 -17.25 8.97 13.67
CA SER A 12 -16.14 9.27 12.75
C SER A 12 -16.31 10.64 12.09
N ILE A 13 -15.22 11.17 11.53
CA ILE A 13 -15.21 12.36 10.67
C ILE A 13 -15.00 11.90 9.23
N MET A 14 -15.86 12.36 8.33
CA MET A 14 -15.75 12.14 6.90
C MET A 14 -15.38 13.43 6.16
N VAL A 15 -14.57 13.26 5.13
CA VAL A 15 -14.22 14.27 4.13
C VAL A 15 -14.68 13.73 2.77
N THR A 16 -15.54 14.46 2.06
CA THR A 16 -15.99 14.04 0.73
C THR A 16 -14.90 14.30 -0.29
N LEU A 17 -14.49 13.25 -1.00
CA LEU A 17 -13.54 13.36 -2.11
C LEU A 17 -14.29 13.61 -3.42
N SER A 18 -13.76 14.52 -4.26
CA SER A 18 -14.34 14.80 -5.58
C SER A 18 -14.18 13.59 -6.51
N SER A 19 -15.17 13.35 -7.39
CA SER A 19 -15.08 12.30 -8.41
C SER A 19 -13.89 12.48 -9.37
N LYS A 20 -13.39 13.70 -9.51
CA LYS A 20 -12.18 14.02 -10.30
C LYS A 20 -10.91 13.35 -9.76
N LEU A 21 -10.92 12.88 -8.51
CA LEU A 21 -9.81 12.16 -7.90
C LEU A 21 -9.82 10.66 -8.21
N GLU A 22 -10.83 10.17 -8.94
CA GLU A 22 -10.94 8.78 -9.42
C GLU A 22 -10.83 7.70 -8.33
N VAL A 23 -11.11 8.08 -7.08
CA VAL A 23 -11.19 7.14 -5.95
C VAL A 23 -12.45 6.29 -6.09
N LYS A 24 -12.29 4.98 -6.07
CA LYS A 24 -13.39 4.02 -6.19
C LYS A 24 -14.01 3.70 -4.84
N GLU A 25 -15.28 3.33 -4.86
CA GLU A 25 -15.94 2.79 -3.68
C GLU A 25 -15.22 1.52 -3.20
N GLY A 26 -15.04 1.38 -1.88
CA GLY A 26 -14.34 0.23 -1.28
C GLY A 26 -12.81 0.28 -1.37
N GLN A 27 -12.22 1.30 -1.99
CA GLN A 27 -10.76 1.45 -2.06
C GLN A 27 -10.19 1.75 -0.67
N GLU A 28 -9.21 0.95 -0.23
CA GLU A 28 -8.50 1.14 1.03
C GLU A 28 -7.30 2.07 0.87
N PHE A 29 -7.00 2.82 1.92
CA PHE A 29 -5.86 3.73 1.97
C PHE A 29 -5.12 3.61 3.31
N PHE A 30 -3.80 3.69 3.26
CA PHE A 30 -3.03 4.12 4.41
C PHE A 30 -3.18 5.63 4.56
N TYR A 31 -3.39 6.10 5.79
CA TYR A 31 -3.43 7.53 6.07
C TYR A 31 -2.37 7.91 7.10
N TYR A 32 -1.79 9.08 6.92
CA TYR A 32 -0.98 9.72 7.97
C TYR A 32 -1.16 11.23 7.90
N LYS A 33 -0.88 11.89 9.02
CA LYS A 33 -0.88 13.34 9.13
C LYS A 33 0.54 13.79 9.45
N ASP A 34 1.07 14.71 8.66
CA ASP A 34 2.39 15.27 8.90
C ASP A 34 2.37 16.42 9.94
N LYS A 35 3.55 16.97 10.21
CA LYS A 35 3.74 18.09 11.16
C LYS A 35 3.10 19.40 10.71
N GLU A 36 2.90 19.58 9.40
CA GLU A 36 2.27 20.79 8.82
C GLU A 36 0.74 20.65 8.78
N GLY A 37 0.24 19.45 9.08
CA GLY A 37 -1.16 19.13 9.18
C GLY A 37 -1.76 18.60 7.88
N VAL A 38 -0.94 18.30 6.87
CA VAL A 38 -1.38 17.66 5.64
C VAL A 38 -1.76 16.22 5.94
N ILE A 39 -2.95 15.82 5.48
CA ILE A 39 -3.41 14.44 5.55
C ILE A 39 -3.15 13.80 4.19
N SER A 40 -2.27 12.82 4.17
CA SER A 40 -1.98 12.02 2.97
C SER A 40 -2.79 10.74 2.99
N LEU A 41 -3.37 10.39 1.84
CA LEU A 41 -4.05 9.11 1.60
C LEU A 41 -3.26 8.36 0.53
N ILE A 42 -2.70 7.22 0.89
CA ILE A 42 -1.90 6.38 -0.02
C ILE A 42 -2.71 5.13 -0.32
N PRO A 43 -3.11 4.88 -1.59
CA PRO A 43 -3.84 3.67 -1.95
C PRO A 43 -3.09 2.42 -1.50
N LYS A 44 -3.81 1.51 -0.84
CA LYS A 44 -3.27 0.20 -0.54
C LYS A 44 -3.35 -0.65 -1.80
N VAL A 45 -2.20 -0.96 -2.38
CA VAL A 45 -2.10 -1.88 -3.52
C VAL A 45 -2.37 -3.29 -3.00
N LEU A 46 -3.31 -4.00 -3.61
CA LEU A 46 -3.71 -5.35 -3.19
C LEU A 46 -2.61 -6.37 -3.52
N ASP A 47 -2.05 -6.27 -4.72
CA ASP A 47 -0.98 -7.11 -5.23
C ASP A 47 -0.12 -6.29 -6.21
N TYR A 48 1.16 -6.13 -5.88
CA TYR A 48 2.12 -5.41 -6.72
C TYR A 48 2.49 -6.20 -7.97
N PHE A 49 2.23 -7.51 -7.98
CA PHE A 49 2.57 -8.44 -9.04
C PHE A 49 1.35 -8.92 -9.83
N GLU A 50 0.15 -8.34 -9.62
CA GLU A 50 -1.07 -8.75 -10.35
C GLU A 50 -0.90 -8.70 -11.87
N LYS A 51 -0.06 -7.77 -12.35
CA LYS A 51 0.25 -7.58 -13.78
C LYS A 51 1.63 -8.10 -14.17
N ALA A 52 2.32 -8.76 -13.25
CA ALA A 52 3.64 -9.31 -13.52
C ALA A 52 3.52 -10.45 -14.54
N GLU A 53 4.34 -10.42 -15.57
CA GLU A 53 4.54 -11.59 -16.41
C GLU A 53 5.37 -12.64 -15.67
N LYS A 54 5.20 -13.91 -16.06
CA LYS A 54 5.96 -15.01 -15.45
C LYS A 54 7.46 -14.79 -15.69
N GLY A 55 8.21 -14.59 -14.61
CA GLY A 55 9.66 -14.35 -14.66
C GLY A 55 10.06 -12.90 -14.88
N GLU A 56 9.13 -11.94 -14.86
CA GLU A 56 9.45 -10.51 -15.08
C GLU A 56 10.40 -9.93 -14.03
N PHE A 57 10.32 -10.43 -12.80
CA PHE A 57 11.12 -9.99 -11.67
C PHE A 57 12.12 -11.05 -11.20
N VAL A 58 12.41 -12.05 -12.04
CA VAL A 58 13.43 -13.07 -11.77
C VAL A 58 14.69 -12.67 -12.53
N ASP A 59 15.82 -12.56 -11.82
CA ASP A 59 17.12 -12.30 -12.42
C ASP A 59 18.08 -13.50 -12.35
N GLU A 60 19.28 -13.34 -12.92
CA GLU A 60 20.29 -14.41 -12.95
C GLU A 60 20.76 -14.79 -11.53
N GLU A 61 20.67 -13.89 -10.55
CA GLU A 61 21.03 -14.20 -9.16
C GLU A 61 19.96 -15.05 -8.48
N ASP A 62 18.68 -14.83 -8.78
CA ASP A 62 17.57 -15.65 -8.29
C ASP A 62 17.70 -17.12 -8.73
N ASP A 63 18.08 -17.36 -9.99
CA ASP A 63 18.33 -18.70 -10.53
C ASP A 63 19.50 -19.39 -9.82
N LEU A 64 20.55 -18.64 -9.47
CA LEU A 64 21.70 -19.15 -8.73
C LEU A 64 21.33 -19.55 -7.30
N ILE A 65 20.37 -18.88 -6.68
CA ILE A 65 20.00 -19.08 -5.27
C ILE A 65 18.89 -20.14 -5.11
N ALA A 66 18.16 -20.49 -6.17
CA ALA A 66 17.04 -21.43 -6.15
C ALA A 66 17.35 -22.80 -5.49
N ASP A 67 18.60 -23.26 -5.55
CA ASP A 67 19.06 -24.54 -5.00
C ASP A 67 19.71 -24.43 -3.61
N PHE A 68 19.78 -23.23 -3.02
CA PHE A 68 20.34 -23.02 -1.69
C PHE A 68 19.27 -23.20 -0.61
N TYR A 69 19.51 -24.13 0.32
CA TYR A 69 18.71 -24.30 1.53
C TYR A 69 19.56 -24.04 2.79
N PRO A 70 19.01 -23.36 3.82
CA PRO A 70 19.73 -23.15 5.07
C PRO A 70 20.00 -24.49 5.75
N VAL A 71 21.27 -24.76 6.05
CA VAL A 71 21.71 -26.05 6.62
C VAL A 71 21.57 -26.09 8.15
N LYS A 72 21.33 -24.96 8.84
CA LYS A 72 21.10 -24.88 10.29
C LYS A 72 20.19 -23.71 10.69
N SER A 73 19.37 -23.93 11.72
CA SER A 73 18.66 -22.89 12.48
C SER A 73 19.60 -22.20 13.48
N GLU A 74 19.17 -21.05 14.02
CA GLU A 74 19.90 -20.25 15.02
C GLU A 74 20.49 -21.12 16.15
N LEU A 75 21.64 -20.71 16.68
CA LEU A 75 22.24 -21.32 17.87
C LEU A 75 21.26 -21.10 19.03
N ASP A 76 20.73 -22.18 19.63
CA ASP A 76 20.10 -22.10 20.94
C ASP A 76 21.15 -21.58 21.93
N ASP A 77 20.92 -20.40 22.51
CA ASP A 77 21.68 -19.86 23.65
C ASP A 77 21.41 -20.66 24.94
#